data_AF-A0A821Z6S7-F1
#
_entry.id   AF-A0A821Z6S7-F1
#
_cell.length_a   1.000
_cell.length_b   1.000
_cell.length_c   1.000
_cell.angle_alpha   90.00
_cell.angle_beta   90.00
_cell.angle_gamma   90.00
#
_symmetry.space_group_name_H-M   'P 1'
#
loop_
_entity.id
_entity.type
_entity.pdbx_description
1 polymer ?
#
loop_
_entity_poly.entity_id
_entity_poly.type
_entity_poly.pdbx_seq_one_letter_code
_entity_poly.pdbx_strand_id
1 'polypeptide(L)'
;FNPEEMVVQRKMRREMVLQHKQILKDVAFDGTTLYSFEYIGDERTFQCQHTVTGDPIEMRLRLTAKNSPDSPNFFHLANLIVRKLLELSGLRLIGRNYYQFDRKIDLERYRLTLFPGFLTNVNIYEGSLMINVDLSHKVLNKTTVFNRLQDIFTQFVDFKRAQDEATKELVGQRYQLKIEDTTQPLLISKPSKKDRRAGQTGPLMLIPELCCVTGISDVMRSDFQFMKELATHTHIGPMARYEKLTEFCHDIQNNQEAKDELKKWEISLDTGLVEFDGRLLESEQILYANRSIRYKHDEADWSREGRSLKHISCKNLKNWTVFYPSSLRELGDELINALYQVCVPFGMEVEYPNVIQLPNDRPETYLSALPEKIQKNTDLVLCILPNNRKDRYDALKKYMCLDNPVPSQMVLAKTISKKNQLMSVATKIGIQLNAKLGGEIWGVTIPSKTLMVIGMDSYHDSKRKVVLYRDGVSDGQLAIVAEHELPQIIDTFPKIMPGYQPKLAVVIVKKKGNARFFAKMGSTSMSNPPPGTIIDHTVTNAEWYDFYLISQCARQGTVSPTHYNIIWDRTNFKVDHMQRLTFKLTHLYYNWPGTIRVPAVCQYAHKLAFLVGQSLHQDFNPELADRLFYL
;
A
#
# COMPACT_ATOMS: atom_id res chain seq x y z
N PHE A 1 -13.91 -33.46 -20.20
CA PHE A 1 -13.99 -34.64 -19.32
C PHE A 1 -15.46 -34.93 -19.10
N ASN A 2 -15.91 -36.18 -19.24
CA ASN A 2 -17.33 -36.51 -19.18
C ASN A 2 -18.01 -35.97 -17.89
N PRO A 3 -19.22 -35.38 -18.02
CA PRO A 3 -19.79 -34.49 -17.00
C PRO A 3 -20.42 -35.18 -15.78
N GLU A 4 -20.72 -36.48 -15.84
CA GLU A 4 -21.53 -37.15 -14.80
C GLU A 4 -20.74 -37.51 -13.52
N GLU A 5 -19.41 -37.42 -13.51
CA GLU A 5 -18.61 -37.86 -12.35
C GLU A 5 -17.77 -36.80 -11.63
N MET A 6 -17.64 -35.54 -12.10
CA MET A 6 -16.44 -34.78 -11.73
C MET A 6 -16.62 -33.52 -10.89
N VAL A 7 -16.60 -33.71 -9.57
CA VAL A 7 -15.83 -32.85 -8.65
C VAL A 7 -14.35 -33.25 -8.71
N VAL A 8 -13.76 -33.22 -9.90
CA VAL A 8 -12.35 -33.60 -10.04
C VAL A 8 -11.45 -32.40 -9.95
N GLN A 9 -10.53 -32.46 -8.99
CA GLN A 9 -9.57 -31.41 -8.69
C GLN A 9 -8.66 -31.13 -9.90
N ARG A 10 -8.30 -29.86 -10.09
CA ARG A 10 -7.43 -29.41 -11.20
C ARG A 10 -6.12 -30.20 -11.33
N LYS A 11 -5.54 -30.62 -10.19
CA LYS A 11 -4.32 -31.44 -10.15
C LYS A 11 -4.51 -32.77 -10.89
N MET A 12 -5.63 -33.44 -10.65
CA MET A 12 -5.96 -34.72 -11.26
C MET A 12 -6.12 -34.60 -12.78
N ARG A 13 -6.78 -33.53 -13.24
CA ARG A 13 -6.90 -33.25 -14.69
C ARG A 13 -5.53 -33.08 -15.35
N ARG A 14 -4.56 -32.45 -14.66
CA ARG A 14 -3.19 -32.34 -15.16
C ARG A 14 -2.50 -33.69 -15.27
N GLU A 15 -2.65 -34.54 -14.27
CA GLU A 15 -2.10 -35.91 -14.29
C GLU A 15 -2.71 -36.74 -15.43
N MET A 16 -4.00 -36.60 -15.72
CA MET A 16 -4.65 -37.26 -16.87
C MET A 16 -4.12 -36.78 -18.22
N VAL A 17 -3.91 -35.48 -18.39
CA VAL A 17 -3.28 -34.94 -19.61
C VAL A 17 -1.87 -35.52 -19.79
N LEU A 18 -1.11 -35.72 -18.70
CA LEU A 18 0.22 -36.32 -18.73
C LEU A 18 0.22 -37.79 -19.17
N GLN A 19 -0.89 -38.53 -19.05
CA GLN A 19 -1.01 -39.90 -19.58
C GLN A 19 -0.82 -39.95 -21.10
N HIS A 20 -1.10 -38.85 -21.81
CA HIS A 20 -0.98 -38.74 -23.25
C HIS A 20 0.23 -37.91 -23.71
N LYS A 21 1.27 -37.78 -22.88
CA LYS A 21 2.47 -36.97 -23.18
C LYS A 21 3.17 -37.30 -24.52
N GLN A 22 2.97 -38.52 -25.04
CA GLN A 22 3.55 -38.94 -26.32
C GLN A 22 2.87 -38.27 -27.53
N ILE A 23 1.58 -37.98 -27.42
CA ILE A 23 0.76 -37.35 -28.47
C ILE A 23 0.64 -35.84 -28.20
N LEU A 24 0.40 -35.48 -26.94
CA LEU A 24 0.35 -34.09 -26.46
C LEU A 24 1.77 -33.64 -26.10
N LYS A 25 2.65 -33.64 -27.11
CA LYS A 25 4.01 -33.13 -26.94
C LYS A 25 3.95 -31.64 -26.67
N ASP A 26 4.82 -31.22 -25.76
CA ASP A 26 5.10 -29.82 -25.55
C ASP A 26 3.90 -28.91 -25.22
N VAL A 27 2.93 -29.45 -24.49
CA VAL A 27 1.74 -28.70 -24.04
C VAL A 27 1.93 -28.05 -22.67
N ALA A 28 1.15 -27.00 -22.40
CA ALA A 28 0.93 -26.40 -21.08
C ALA A 28 -0.56 -26.47 -20.73
N PHE A 29 -0.87 -26.91 -19.51
CA PHE A 29 -2.26 -27.12 -19.10
C PHE A 29 -2.52 -26.61 -17.68
N ASP A 30 -3.52 -25.74 -17.52
CA ASP A 30 -3.82 -25.12 -16.23
C ASP A 30 -4.87 -25.87 -15.40
N GLY A 31 -5.48 -26.92 -15.96
CA GLY A 31 -6.60 -27.66 -15.39
C GLY A 31 -7.94 -27.46 -16.14
N THR A 32 -8.00 -26.49 -17.06
CA THR A 32 -9.16 -26.23 -17.92
C THR A 32 -8.75 -25.97 -19.36
N THR A 33 -7.75 -25.11 -19.58
CA THR A 33 -7.28 -24.71 -20.91
C THR A 33 -5.92 -25.34 -21.19
N LEU A 34 -5.79 -25.95 -22.37
CA LEU A 34 -4.56 -26.55 -22.88
C LEU A 34 -3.99 -25.65 -23.99
N TYR A 35 -2.70 -25.36 -23.89
CA TYR A 35 -1.93 -24.57 -24.83
C TYR A 35 -0.90 -25.46 -25.52
N SER A 36 -0.72 -25.27 -26.82
CA SER A 36 0.30 -25.94 -27.63
C SER A 36 0.71 -25.01 -28.78
N PHE A 37 1.97 -25.10 -29.19
CA PHE A 37 2.44 -24.49 -30.44
C PHE A 37 2.07 -25.32 -31.67
N GLU A 38 2.03 -26.65 -31.52
CA GLU A 38 1.66 -27.54 -32.60
C GLU A 38 0.15 -27.62 -32.74
N TYR A 39 -0.32 -27.70 -33.98
CA TYR A 39 -1.74 -27.89 -34.26
C TYR A 39 -2.15 -29.34 -33.96
N ILE A 40 -2.94 -29.54 -32.91
CA ILE A 40 -3.38 -30.87 -32.45
C ILE A 40 -4.69 -31.32 -33.15
N GLY A 41 -5.32 -30.46 -33.96
CA GLY A 41 -6.62 -30.73 -34.60
C GLY A 41 -7.79 -29.98 -33.94
N ASP A 42 -8.92 -29.90 -34.64
CA ASP A 42 -10.09 -29.13 -34.19
C ASP A 42 -10.84 -29.80 -33.03
N GLU A 43 -10.94 -31.12 -33.05
CA GLU A 43 -11.53 -31.91 -31.96
C GLU A 43 -10.83 -33.27 -31.88
N ARG A 44 -10.40 -33.66 -30.68
CA ARG A 44 -9.83 -34.98 -30.40
C ARG A 44 -10.32 -35.50 -29.06
N THR A 45 -10.56 -36.80 -29.02
CA THR A 45 -10.99 -37.50 -27.82
C THR A 45 -9.92 -38.49 -27.39
N PHE A 46 -9.64 -38.51 -26.11
CA PHE A 46 -8.65 -39.39 -25.48
C PHE A 46 -9.34 -40.18 -24.37
N GLN A 47 -8.99 -41.46 -24.28
CA GLN A 47 -9.38 -42.31 -23.16
C GLN A 47 -8.26 -42.26 -22.11
N CYS A 48 -8.58 -41.74 -20.93
CA CYS A 48 -7.68 -41.63 -19.78
C CYS A 48 -8.24 -42.40 -18.59
N GLN A 49 -7.40 -42.73 -17.61
CA GLN A 49 -7.83 -43.41 -16.39
C GLN A 49 -7.90 -42.44 -15.20
N HIS A 50 -8.93 -42.57 -14.35
CA HIS A 50 -9.06 -41.84 -13.10
C HIS A 50 -7.86 -42.12 -12.20
N THR A 51 -7.11 -41.09 -11.78
CA THR A 51 -5.81 -41.32 -11.11
C THR A 51 -5.92 -41.94 -9.71
N VAL A 52 -7.13 -41.97 -9.12
CA VAL A 52 -7.38 -42.60 -7.81
C VAL A 52 -8.16 -43.90 -7.91
N THR A 53 -9.14 -43.98 -8.82
CA THR A 53 -10.11 -45.09 -8.87
C THR A 53 -9.83 -46.04 -10.03
N GLY A 54 -9.06 -45.60 -11.03
CA GLY A 54 -8.75 -46.38 -12.24
C GLY A 54 -9.84 -46.34 -13.30
N ASP A 55 -11.00 -45.75 -13.02
CA ASP A 55 -12.15 -45.74 -13.92
C ASP A 55 -11.83 -45.05 -15.26
N PRO A 56 -12.40 -45.54 -16.39
CA PRO A 56 -12.19 -44.94 -17.69
C PRO A 56 -12.90 -43.59 -17.79
N ILE A 57 -12.14 -42.56 -18.15
CA ILE A 57 -12.60 -41.19 -18.34
C ILE A 57 -12.34 -40.76 -19.77
N GLU A 58 -13.35 -40.16 -20.40
CA GLU A 58 -13.20 -39.51 -21.69
C GLU A 58 -12.71 -38.05 -21.52
N MET A 59 -11.54 -37.74 -22.06
CA MET A 59 -11.02 -36.37 -22.21
C MET A 59 -11.20 -35.90 -23.65
N ARG A 60 -12.03 -34.86 -23.84
CA ARG A 60 -12.20 -34.20 -25.14
C ARG A 60 -11.45 -32.88 -25.18
N LEU A 61 -10.59 -32.72 -26.18
CA LEU A 61 -9.91 -31.49 -26.53
C LEU A 61 -10.62 -30.87 -27.74
N ARG A 62 -10.89 -29.56 -27.67
CA ARG A 62 -11.46 -28.78 -28.76
C ARG A 62 -10.62 -27.53 -28.98
N LEU A 63 -10.29 -27.23 -30.23
CA LEU A 63 -9.65 -25.97 -30.58
C LEU A 63 -10.60 -24.82 -30.26
N THR A 64 -10.14 -23.90 -29.40
CA THR A 64 -10.93 -22.73 -29.00
C THR A 64 -10.52 -21.48 -29.77
N ALA A 65 -9.21 -21.25 -29.94
CA ALA A 65 -8.69 -20.09 -30.65
C ALA A 65 -7.24 -20.31 -31.11
N LYS A 66 -6.87 -19.66 -32.22
CA LYS A 66 -5.47 -19.41 -32.59
C LYS A 66 -5.08 -18.04 -32.03
N ASN A 67 -4.06 -18.00 -31.20
CA ASN A 67 -3.71 -16.85 -30.38
C ASN A 67 -2.49 -16.12 -30.98
N SER A 68 -2.56 -14.79 -31.10
CA SER A 68 -1.38 -13.96 -31.35
C SER A 68 -0.56 -13.77 -30.05
N PRO A 69 0.71 -13.37 -30.15
CA PRO A 69 1.54 -13.03 -28.99
C PRO A 69 0.92 -11.94 -28.08
N ASP A 70 0.11 -11.04 -28.64
CA ASP A 70 -0.54 -9.97 -27.88
C ASP A 70 -1.86 -10.39 -27.21
N SER A 71 -2.29 -11.64 -27.40
CA SER A 71 -3.56 -12.11 -26.87
C SER A 71 -3.53 -12.33 -25.34
N PRO A 72 -4.64 -12.09 -24.63
CA PRO A 72 -4.76 -12.43 -23.20
C PRO A 72 -4.42 -13.89 -22.87
N ASN A 73 -4.70 -14.80 -23.81
CA ASN A 73 -4.41 -16.22 -23.68
C ASN A 73 -2.89 -16.50 -23.72
N PHE A 74 -2.14 -15.77 -24.55
CA PHE A 74 -0.69 -15.86 -24.56
C PHE A 74 -0.08 -15.32 -23.26
N PHE A 75 -0.62 -14.24 -22.68
CA PHE A 75 -0.18 -13.77 -21.35
C PHE A 75 -0.36 -14.82 -20.26
N HIS A 76 -1.46 -15.55 -20.29
CA HIS A 76 -1.70 -16.63 -19.34
C HIS A 76 -0.70 -17.77 -19.54
N LEU A 77 -0.41 -18.14 -20.80
CA LEU A 77 0.63 -19.12 -21.13
C LEU A 77 2.01 -18.68 -20.62
N ALA A 78 2.44 -17.45 -20.91
CA ALA A 78 3.73 -16.94 -20.47
C ALA A 78 3.85 -16.93 -18.94
N ASN A 79 2.77 -16.58 -18.23
CA ASN A 79 2.72 -16.70 -16.77
C ASN A 79 2.83 -18.16 -16.28
N LEU A 80 2.26 -19.14 -16.99
CA LEU A 80 2.41 -20.57 -16.66
C LEU A 80 3.86 -21.04 -16.85
N ILE A 81 4.52 -20.59 -17.93
CA ILE A 81 5.92 -20.92 -18.22
C ILE A 81 6.81 -20.36 -17.10
N VAL A 82 6.68 -19.07 -16.78
CA VAL A 82 7.45 -18.45 -15.69
C VAL A 82 7.24 -19.15 -14.35
N ARG A 83 6.01 -19.56 -14.03
CA ARG A 83 5.73 -20.34 -12.82
C ARG A 83 6.50 -21.66 -12.80
N LYS A 84 6.55 -22.36 -13.93
CA LYS A 84 7.31 -23.62 -14.05
C LYS A 84 8.81 -23.37 -13.89
N LEU A 85 9.36 -22.31 -14.48
CA LEU A 85 10.78 -21.94 -14.30
C LEU A 85 11.11 -21.70 -12.83
N LEU A 86 10.26 -20.99 -12.09
CA LEU A 86 10.44 -20.77 -10.65
C LEU A 86 10.43 -22.08 -9.85
N GLU A 87 9.56 -23.02 -10.20
CA GLU A 87 9.51 -24.35 -9.56
C GLU A 87 10.78 -25.16 -9.84
N LEU A 88 11.29 -25.12 -11.07
CA LEU A 88 12.54 -25.79 -11.47
C LEU A 88 13.76 -25.19 -10.77
N SER A 89 13.73 -23.90 -10.46
CA SER A 89 14.75 -23.23 -9.63
C SER A 89 14.63 -23.53 -8.12
N GLY A 90 13.80 -24.50 -7.73
CA GLY A 90 13.64 -24.94 -6.34
C GLY A 90 12.77 -24.04 -5.47
N LEU A 91 12.09 -23.05 -6.06
CA LEU A 91 11.15 -22.20 -5.31
C LEU A 91 9.78 -22.86 -5.18
N ARG A 92 9.13 -22.61 -4.05
CA ARG A 92 7.80 -23.14 -3.76
C ARG A 92 6.76 -22.03 -3.69
N LEU A 93 5.61 -22.28 -4.30
CA LEU A 93 4.49 -21.34 -4.31
C LEU A 93 3.86 -21.21 -2.91
N ILE A 94 3.78 -19.99 -2.38
CA ILE A 94 2.96 -19.65 -1.22
C ILE A 94 2.02 -18.50 -1.61
N GLY A 95 0.72 -18.80 -1.71
CA GLY A 95 -0.28 -17.82 -2.15
C GLY A 95 -0.14 -17.48 -3.64
N ARG A 96 0.49 -16.34 -3.94
CA ARG A 96 0.72 -15.86 -5.33
C ARG A 96 2.21 -15.75 -5.70
N ASN A 97 3.11 -15.95 -4.75
CA ASN A 97 4.54 -15.69 -4.91
C ASN A 97 5.35 -16.95 -4.60
N TYR A 98 6.59 -16.97 -5.07
CA TYR A 98 7.48 -18.12 -4.97
C TYR A 98 8.59 -17.85 -3.97
N TYR A 99 8.89 -18.81 -3.08
CA TYR A 99 9.82 -18.65 -1.98
C TYR A 99 10.80 -19.81 -1.86
N GLN A 100 12.02 -19.51 -1.45
CA GLN A 100 13.08 -20.48 -1.18
C GLN A 100 12.98 -20.94 0.27
N PHE A 101 12.70 -22.22 0.48
CA PHE A 101 12.58 -22.81 1.82
C PHE A 101 13.94 -23.14 2.44
N ASP A 102 14.95 -23.40 1.62
CA ASP A 102 16.27 -23.82 2.07
C ASP A 102 17.13 -22.63 2.54
N ARG A 103 16.83 -21.41 2.07
CA ARG A 103 17.49 -20.15 2.47
C ARG A 103 16.70 -19.38 3.54
N LYS A 104 16.08 -20.08 4.49
CA LYS A 104 15.29 -19.46 5.56
C LYS A 104 16.17 -18.64 6.53
N ILE A 105 15.61 -17.55 7.05
CA ILE A 105 16.27 -16.72 8.08
C ILE A 105 15.42 -16.82 9.35
N ASP A 106 16.00 -17.35 10.43
CA ASP A 106 15.32 -17.53 11.70
C ASP A 106 15.56 -16.34 12.63
N LEU A 107 14.48 -15.66 13.03
CA LEU A 107 14.45 -14.59 14.03
C LEU A 107 14.00 -15.19 15.37
N GLU A 108 14.91 -15.90 16.04
CA GLU A 108 14.58 -16.71 17.24
C GLU A 108 13.92 -15.90 18.35
N ARG A 109 14.41 -14.68 18.59
CA ARG A 109 13.86 -13.77 19.62
C ARG A 109 12.35 -13.53 19.46
N TYR A 110 11.87 -13.52 18.22
CA TYR A 110 10.47 -13.22 17.91
C TYR A 110 9.69 -14.45 17.48
N ARG A 111 10.32 -15.64 17.52
CA ARG A 111 9.75 -16.89 17.02
C ARG A 111 9.24 -16.73 15.58
N LEU A 112 10.00 -16.08 14.70
CA LEU A 112 9.63 -15.92 13.30
C LEU A 112 10.67 -16.56 12.39
N THR A 113 10.22 -16.97 11.21
CA THR A 113 11.07 -17.41 10.10
C THR A 113 10.71 -16.61 8.87
N LEU A 114 11.73 -16.04 8.22
CA LEU A 114 11.61 -15.33 6.94
C LEU A 114 12.05 -16.26 5.81
N PHE A 115 11.22 -16.34 4.78
CA PHE A 115 11.54 -17.05 3.54
C PHE A 115 11.74 -16.02 2.44
N PRO A 116 12.97 -15.87 1.90
CA PRO A 116 13.22 -15.04 0.74
C PRO A 116 12.57 -15.66 -0.50
N GLY A 117 12.24 -14.82 -1.47
CA GLY A 117 11.55 -15.25 -2.67
C GLY A 117 11.38 -14.13 -3.67
N PHE A 118 10.66 -14.45 -4.73
CA PHE A 118 10.40 -13.54 -5.84
C PHE A 118 8.89 -13.42 -6.06
N LEU A 119 8.49 -12.19 -6.37
CA LEU A 119 7.23 -11.89 -6.99
C LEU A 119 7.50 -11.73 -8.48
N THR A 120 6.78 -12.46 -9.32
CA THR A 120 6.88 -12.35 -10.76
C THR A 120 5.54 -11.93 -11.38
N ASN A 121 5.62 -11.11 -12.43
CA ASN A 121 4.48 -10.80 -13.28
C ASN A 121 4.95 -10.67 -14.73
N VAL A 122 4.30 -11.38 -15.64
CA VAL A 122 4.57 -11.26 -17.07
C VAL A 122 3.54 -10.35 -17.72
N ASN A 123 4.00 -9.39 -18.51
CA ASN A 123 3.13 -8.51 -19.27
C ASN A 123 3.81 -8.05 -20.56
N ILE A 124 3.05 -7.54 -21.52
CA ILE A 124 3.61 -6.78 -22.64
C ILE A 124 3.68 -5.30 -22.27
N TYR A 125 4.85 -4.71 -22.49
CA TYR A 125 5.09 -3.28 -22.37
C TYR A 125 5.64 -2.79 -23.70
N GLU A 126 4.99 -1.80 -24.30
CA GLU A 126 5.34 -1.24 -25.62
C GLU A 126 5.66 -2.29 -26.69
N GLY A 127 4.88 -3.37 -26.75
CA GLY A 127 5.02 -4.43 -27.76
C GLY A 127 6.08 -5.49 -27.44
N SER A 128 6.77 -5.40 -26.31
CA SER A 128 7.75 -6.40 -25.85
C SER A 128 7.24 -7.19 -24.65
N LEU A 129 7.36 -8.53 -24.69
CA LEU A 129 7.05 -9.40 -23.57
C LEU A 129 8.11 -9.26 -22.48
N MET A 130 7.75 -8.73 -21.31
CA MET A 130 8.68 -8.57 -20.19
C MET A 130 8.21 -9.32 -18.96
N ILE A 131 9.19 -9.85 -18.21
CA ILE A 131 8.99 -10.38 -16.87
C ILE A 131 9.42 -9.33 -15.85
N ASN A 132 8.48 -8.87 -15.04
CA ASN A 132 8.79 -8.06 -13.87
C ASN A 132 9.05 -8.99 -12.69
N VAL A 133 10.26 -8.91 -12.12
CA VAL A 133 10.69 -9.68 -10.95
C VAL A 133 11.03 -8.71 -9.82
N ASP A 134 10.44 -8.91 -8.65
CA ASP A 134 10.79 -8.16 -7.43
C ASP A 134 11.03 -9.10 -6.26
N LEU A 135 11.89 -8.68 -5.33
CA LEU A 135 12.21 -9.44 -4.13
C LEU A 135 11.04 -9.38 -3.15
N SER A 136 10.68 -10.54 -2.61
CA SER A 136 9.57 -10.72 -1.68
C SER A 136 10.02 -11.59 -0.50
N HIS A 137 9.57 -11.26 0.70
CA HIS A 137 9.83 -12.05 1.91
C HIS A 137 8.52 -12.55 2.49
N LYS A 138 8.40 -13.85 2.73
CA LYS A 138 7.28 -14.42 3.49
C LYS A 138 7.68 -14.56 4.95
N VAL A 139 6.90 -13.97 5.84
CA VAL A 139 7.07 -14.13 7.29
C VAL A 139 6.14 -15.24 7.77
N LEU A 140 6.71 -16.26 8.42
CA LEU A 140 5.96 -17.30 9.14
C LEU A 140 6.27 -17.23 10.64
N ASN A 141 5.25 -17.42 11.47
CA ASN A 141 5.40 -17.51 12.91
C ASN A 141 5.70 -18.96 13.31
N LYS A 142 6.75 -19.19 14.10
CA LYS A 142 7.10 -20.49 14.70
C LYS A 142 6.17 -20.86 15.86
N THR A 143 5.40 -19.91 16.38
CA THR A 143 4.30 -20.21 17.30
C THR A 143 3.23 -20.98 16.53
N THR A 144 3.01 -22.23 16.92
CA THR A 144 1.93 -23.05 16.35
C THR A 144 0.59 -22.37 16.61
N VAL A 145 -0.38 -22.63 15.73
CA VAL A 145 -1.73 -22.13 15.93
C VAL A 145 -2.30 -22.66 17.24
N PHE A 146 -1.95 -23.88 17.66
CA PHE A 146 -2.34 -24.40 18.98
C PHE A 146 -1.97 -23.47 20.13
N ASN A 147 -0.69 -23.12 20.25
CA ASN A 147 -0.20 -22.22 21.31
C ASN A 147 -0.89 -20.84 21.22
N ARG A 148 -1.09 -20.34 20.00
CA ARG A 148 -1.75 -19.04 19.78
C ARG A 148 -3.24 -19.08 20.14
N LEU A 149 -3.94 -20.16 19.83
CA LEU A 149 -5.34 -20.35 20.24
C LEU A 149 -5.42 -20.41 21.75
N GLN A 150 -4.53 -21.14 22.42
CA GLN A 150 -4.50 -21.20 23.88
C GLN A 150 -4.31 -19.80 24.50
N ASP A 151 -3.42 -18.98 23.96
CA ASP A 151 -3.26 -17.58 24.37
C ASP A 151 -4.53 -16.75 24.14
N ILE A 152 -5.18 -16.89 22.97
CA ILE A 152 -6.41 -16.15 22.64
C ILE A 152 -7.56 -16.56 23.57
N PHE A 153 -7.80 -17.86 23.72
CA PHE A 153 -8.88 -18.39 24.56
C PHE A 153 -8.64 -18.17 26.06
N THR A 154 -7.40 -17.94 26.50
CA THR A 154 -7.11 -17.50 27.88
C THR A 154 -7.24 -15.99 28.06
N GLN A 155 -7.05 -15.18 27.02
CA GLN A 155 -7.17 -13.71 27.07
C GLN A 155 -8.61 -13.19 26.96
N PHE A 156 -9.51 -13.93 26.31
CA PHE A 156 -10.90 -13.53 26.13
C PHE A 156 -11.86 -14.37 26.96
N VAL A 157 -12.67 -13.71 27.79
CA VAL A 157 -13.75 -14.34 28.56
C VAL A 157 -14.91 -14.77 27.65
N ASP A 158 -15.12 -14.06 26.53
CA ASP A 158 -16.15 -14.37 25.53
C ASP A 158 -15.60 -15.31 24.45
N PHE A 159 -16.10 -16.55 24.48
CA PHE A 159 -15.73 -17.62 23.55
C PHE A 159 -16.01 -17.29 22.08
N LYS A 160 -17.08 -16.54 21.79
CA LYS A 160 -17.44 -16.17 20.41
C LYS A 160 -16.48 -15.14 19.85
N ARG A 161 -16.08 -14.17 20.68
CA ARG A 161 -15.08 -13.16 20.34
C ARG A 161 -13.68 -13.76 20.17
N ALA A 162 -13.33 -14.75 20.99
CA ALA A 162 -12.10 -15.54 20.84
C ALA A 162 -12.07 -16.30 19.51
N GLN A 163 -13.19 -16.92 19.10
CA GLN A 163 -13.33 -17.59 17.81
C GLN A 163 -13.20 -16.63 16.61
N ASP A 164 -13.80 -15.45 16.68
CA ASP A 164 -13.75 -14.46 15.60
C ASP A 164 -12.33 -13.91 15.38
N GLU A 165 -11.55 -13.71 16.45
CA GLU A 165 -10.13 -13.33 16.35
C GLU A 165 -9.24 -14.47 15.86
N ALA A 166 -9.45 -15.69 16.37
CA ALA A 166 -8.74 -16.89 15.91
C ALA A 166 -8.91 -17.12 14.40
N THR A 167 -10.10 -16.90 13.85
CA THR A 167 -10.40 -17.17 12.43
C THR A 167 -9.65 -16.25 11.46
N LYS A 168 -9.21 -15.05 11.89
CA LYS A 168 -8.52 -14.07 11.03
C LYS A 168 -7.05 -14.42 10.74
N GLU A 169 -6.40 -15.23 11.56
CA GLU A 169 -4.94 -15.40 11.57
C GLU A 169 -4.42 -16.65 10.79
N LEU A 170 -5.28 -17.47 10.15
CA LEU A 170 -4.96 -18.88 9.86
C LEU A 170 -4.77 -19.26 8.37
N VAL A 171 -3.69 -19.99 8.05
CA VAL A 171 -3.44 -20.72 6.77
C VAL A 171 -2.63 -22.01 7.06
N GLY A 172 -2.89 -23.15 6.37
CA GLY A 172 -2.23 -24.44 6.64
C GLY A 172 -1.58 -25.15 5.43
N GLN A 173 -0.62 -26.05 5.71
CA GLN A 173 0.06 -26.98 4.78
C GLN A 173 -0.05 -28.44 5.28
N ARG A 174 0.28 -29.43 4.44
CA ARG A 174 0.03 -30.87 4.64
C ARG A 174 1.35 -31.64 4.85
N TYR A 175 1.48 -32.42 5.93
CA TYR A 175 2.66 -33.24 6.23
C TYR A 175 2.29 -34.54 6.96
N GLN A 176 3.19 -35.55 6.92
CA GLN A 176 3.14 -36.76 7.75
C GLN A 176 3.87 -36.51 9.07
N LEU A 177 3.18 -35.88 10.03
CA LEU A 177 3.73 -35.54 11.34
C LEU A 177 2.93 -36.25 12.43
N LYS A 178 3.61 -36.61 13.53
CA LYS A 178 2.98 -37.16 14.73
C LYS A 178 2.33 -36.01 15.50
N ILE A 179 1.06 -36.16 15.85
CA ILE A 179 0.29 -35.18 16.63
C ILE A 179 0.47 -35.51 18.10
N GLU A 180 0.93 -34.56 18.90
CA GLU A 180 1.18 -34.76 20.33
C GLU A 180 -0.10 -34.59 21.16
N ASP A 181 -0.90 -33.54 20.88
CA ASP A 181 -2.16 -33.30 21.59
C ASP A 181 -3.36 -33.85 20.80
N THR A 182 -3.93 -34.97 21.23
CA THR A 182 -5.10 -35.56 20.58
C THR A 182 -6.43 -34.92 20.98
N THR A 183 -6.43 -34.01 21.96
CA THR A 183 -7.62 -33.30 22.48
C THR A 183 -7.79 -31.91 21.90
N GLN A 184 -6.83 -31.43 21.11
CA GLN A 184 -6.89 -30.11 20.49
C GLN A 184 -8.10 -29.96 19.55
N PRO A 185 -8.71 -28.75 19.48
CA PRO A 185 -9.80 -28.49 18.54
C PRO A 185 -9.31 -28.52 17.08
N LEU A 186 -10.21 -28.71 16.12
CA LEU A 186 -9.89 -28.61 14.69
C LEU A 186 -10.24 -27.22 14.14
N LEU A 187 -9.37 -26.69 13.29
CA LEU A 187 -9.64 -25.47 12.53
C LEU A 187 -10.44 -25.83 11.28
N ILE A 188 -11.53 -25.12 11.03
CA ILE A 188 -12.37 -25.35 9.86
C ILE A 188 -12.11 -24.24 8.83
N SER A 189 -11.34 -24.54 7.79
CA SER A 189 -11.15 -23.64 6.65
C SER A 189 -12.22 -23.91 5.59
N LYS A 190 -13.19 -23.00 5.47
CA LYS A 190 -14.28 -23.11 4.49
C LYS A 190 -13.77 -22.76 3.09
N PRO A 191 -14.11 -23.54 2.05
CA PRO A 191 -13.67 -23.25 0.69
C PRO A 191 -14.24 -21.92 0.20
N SER A 192 -13.37 -21.04 -0.30
CA SER A 192 -13.77 -19.79 -0.93
C SER A 192 -14.56 -20.04 -2.21
N LYS A 193 -15.18 -19.00 -2.79
CA LYS A 193 -15.83 -19.11 -4.11
C LYS A 193 -14.88 -19.66 -5.19
N LYS A 194 -13.58 -19.35 -5.09
CA LYS A 194 -12.55 -19.84 -6.01
C LYS A 194 -12.23 -21.31 -5.77
N ASP A 195 -12.15 -21.74 -4.51
CA ASP A 195 -11.81 -23.13 -4.15
C ASP A 195 -12.95 -24.08 -4.54
N ARG A 196 -14.20 -23.65 -4.36
CA ARG A 196 -15.38 -24.38 -4.87
C ARG A 196 -15.32 -24.57 -6.38
N ARG A 197 -14.96 -23.52 -7.13
CA ARG A 197 -14.71 -23.60 -8.58
C ARG A 197 -13.51 -24.49 -8.95
N ALA A 198 -12.59 -24.71 -8.03
CA ALA A 198 -11.45 -25.62 -8.21
C ALA A 198 -11.77 -27.08 -7.82
N GLY A 199 -13.01 -27.38 -7.42
CA GLY A 199 -13.47 -28.71 -7.04
C GLY A 199 -13.39 -28.99 -5.53
N GLN A 200 -13.19 -27.98 -4.69
CA GLN A 200 -13.20 -28.18 -3.23
C GLN A 200 -14.62 -28.00 -2.69
N THR A 201 -15.30 -29.11 -2.40
CA THR A 201 -16.70 -29.14 -1.96
C THR A 201 -16.89 -29.03 -0.46
N GLY A 202 -15.92 -29.52 0.32
CA GLY A 202 -15.99 -29.56 1.78
C GLY A 202 -15.03 -28.60 2.50
N PRO A 203 -15.32 -28.26 3.77
CA PRO A 203 -14.36 -27.55 4.61
C PRO A 203 -13.11 -28.42 4.87
N LEU A 204 -11.94 -27.78 4.92
CA LEU A 204 -10.70 -28.43 5.36
C LEU A 204 -10.62 -28.35 6.88
N MET A 205 -10.46 -29.50 7.52
CA MET A 205 -10.14 -29.59 8.94
C MET A 205 -8.62 -29.58 9.09
N LEU A 206 -8.09 -28.57 9.75
CA LEU A 206 -6.65 -28.41 10.00
C LEU A 206 -6.38 -28.60 11.48
N ILE A 207 -5.30 -29.29 11.80
CA ILE A 207 -4.84 -29.51 13.17
C ILE A 207 -4.04 -28.27 13.62
N PRO A 208 -4.45 -27.53 14.66
CA PRO A 208 -3.77 -26.33 15.14
C PRO A 208 -2.27 -26.49 15.40
N GLU A 209 -1.85 -27.64 15.94
CA GLU A 209 -0.44 -27.96 16.22
C GLU A 209 0.42 -27.95 14.96
N LEU A 210 -0.18 -28.27 13.80
CA LEU A 210 0.51 -28.34 12.51
C LEU A 210 0.31 -27.08 11.66
N CYS A 211 -0.38 -26.07 12.19
CA CYS A 211 -0.59 -24.80 11.50
C CYS A 211 0.30 -23.72 12.09
N CYS A 212 0.77 -22.81 11.24
CA CYS A 212 1.52 -21.63 11.64
C CYS A 212 0.78 -20.36 11.23
N VAL A 213 0.78 -19.35 12.09
CA VAL A 213 0.25 -18.03 11.74
C VAL A 213 1.20 -17.39 10.72
N THR A 214 0.65 -16.82 9.63
CA THR A 214 1.46 -16.14 8.61
C THR A 214 1.38 -14.62 8.78
N GLY A 215 2.47 -13.94 8.44
CA GLY A 215 2.54 -12.48 8.57
C GLY A 215 2.93 -12.04 9.97
N ILE A 216 2.61 -10.78 10.27
CA ILE A 216 3.03 -10.08 11.49
C ILE A 216 1.76 -9.53 12.14
N SER A 217 1.57 -9.79 13.44
CA SER A 217 0.44 -9.28 14.21
C SER A 217 0.51 -7.77 14.42
N ASP A 218 -0.61 -7.11 14.73
CA ASP A 218 -0.60 -5.66 14.98
C ASP A 218 0.21 -5.28 16.22
N VAL A 219 0.28 -6.18 17.22
CA VAL A 219 1.18 -6.03 18.38
C VAL A 219 2.63 -5.97 17.93
N MET A 220 3.07 -6.92 17.10
CA MET A 220 4.43 -6.92 16.54
C MET A 220 4.68 -5.70 15.65
N ARG A 221 3.72 -5.29 14.81
CA ARG A 221 3.84 -4.06 13.99
C ARG A 221 4.02 -2.80 14.83
N SER A 222 3.45 -2.78 16.04
CA SER A 222 3.60 -1.66 16.98
C SER A 222 4.92 -1.67 17.75
N ASP A 223 5.64 -2.79 17.78
CA ASP A 223 6.98 -2.90 18.36
C ASP A 223 8.03 -2.35 17.40
N PHE A 224 8.56 -1.17 17.74
CA PHE A 224 9.57 -0.49 16.95
C PHE A 224 10.88 -1.27 16.84
N GLN A 225 11.30 -1.97 17.90
CA GLN A 225 12.55 -2.71 17.88
C GLN A 225 12.44 -3.93 16.97
N PHE A 226 11.31 -4.63 17.04
CA PHE A 226 10.98 -5.71 16.11
C PHE A 226 10.98 -5.22 14.66
N MET A 227 10.25 -4.14 14.36
CA MET A 227 10.17 -3.61 12.99
C MET A 227 11.53 -3.14 12.47
N LYS A 228 12.41 -2.61 13.35
CA LYS A 228 13.78 -2.23 13.00
C LYS A 228 14.64 -3.46 12.66
N GLU A 229 14.52 -4.55 13.40
CA GLU A 229 15.24 -5.80 13.13
C GLU A 229 14.71 -6.48 11.86
N LEU A 230 13.40 -6.54 11.67
CA LEU A 230 12.82 -7.04 10.41
C LEU A 230 13.29 -6.22 9.20
N ALA A 231 13.42 -4.90 9.36
CA ALA A 231 13.89 -4.00 8.32
C ALA A 231 15.33 -4.30 7.88
N THR A 232 16.23 -4.79 8.75
CA THR A 232 17.60 -5.12 8.33
C THR A 232 17.64 -6.25 7.30
N HIS A 233 16.67 -7.16 7.35
CA HIS A 233 16.55 -8.29 6.42
C HIS A 233 15.68 -7.95 5.19
N THR A 234 14.69 -7.07 5.34
CA THR A 234 13.69 -6.80 4.29
C THR A 234 13.97 -5.53 3.49
N HIS A 235 14.64 -4.52 4.06
CA HIS A 235 15.02 -3.28 3.36
C HIS A 235 16.31 -3.47 2.58
N ILE A 236 16.20 -4.10 1.42
CA ILE A 236 17.33 -4.32 0.52
C ILE A 236 17.59 -3.04 -0.29
N GLY A 237 18.81 -2.52 -0.21
CA GLY A 237 19.28 -1.36 -0.97
C GLY A 237 19.35 -1.63 -2.49
N PRO A 238 19.50 -0.59 -3.33
CA PRO A 238 19.42 -0.70 -4.78
C PRO A 238 20.47 -1.66 -5.37
N MET A 239 21.75 -1.53 -4.98
CA MET A 239 22.81 -2.41 -5.47
C MET A 239 22.60 -3.88 -5.06
N ALA A 240 22.35 -4.15 -3.78
CA ALA A 240 22.08 -5.50 -3.30
C ALA A 240 20.81 -6.11 -3.91
N ARG A 241 19.83 -5.27 -4.31
CA ARG A 241 18.64 -5.73 -5.04
C ARG A 241 19.00 -6.10 -6.48
N TYR A 242 19.76 -5.25 -7.16
CA TYR A 242 20.27 -5.53 -8.50
C TYR A 242 21.03 -6.86 -8.54
N GLU A 243 21.98 -7.07 -7.62
CA GLU A 243 22.77 -8.31 -7.53
C GLU A 243 21.88 -9.54 -7.38
N LYS A 244 20.88 -9.52 -6.49
CA LYS A 244 19.95 -10.63 -6.29
C LYS A 244 19.05 -10.91 -7.49
N LEU A 245 18.67 -9.88 -8.24
CA LEU A 245 17.88 -10.05 -9.47
C LEU A 245 18.75 -10.65 -10.59
N THR A 246 20.00 -10.22 -10.70
CA THR A 246 20.96 -10.80 -11.67
C THR A 246 21.33 -12.23 -11.30
N GLU A 247 21.53 -12.55 -10.01
CA GLU A 247 21.72 -13.92 -9.51
C GLU A 247 20.54 -14.81 -9.91
N PHE A 248 19.30 -14.32 -9.71
CA PHE A 248 18.10 -15.03 -10.11
C PHE A 248 18.04 -15.35 -11.61
N CYS A 249 18.36 -14.37 -12.47
CA CYS A 249 18.40 -14.60 -13.92
C CYS A 249 19.49 -15.63 -14.29
N HIS A 250 20.65 -15.55 -13.63
CA HIS A 250 21.75 -16.48 -13.85
C HIS A 250 21.40 -17.91 -13.41
N ASP A 251 20.73 -18.07 -12.27
CA ASP A 251 20.27 -19.36 -11.75
C ASP A 251 19.31 -20.07 -12.73
N ILE A 252 18.36 -19.33 -13.30
CA ILE A 252 17.45 -19.87 -14.33
C ILE A 252 18.23 -20.32 -15.56
N GLN A 253 19.19 -19.51 -16.01
CA GLN A 253 19.97 -19.85 -17.20
C GLN A 253 20.95 -21.00 -16.98
N ASN A 254 21.48 -21.19 -15.77
CA ASN A 254 22.38 -22.31 -15.49
C ASN A 254 21.64 -23.63 -15.28
N ASN A 255 20.33 -23.59 -15.05
CA ASN A 255 19.50 -24.78 -14.90
C ASN A 255 19.13 -25.36 -16.27
N GLN A 256 19.60 -26.59 -16.54
CA GLN A 256 19.35 -27.27 -17.81
C GLN A 256 17.86 -27.57 -18.04
N GLU A 257 17.11 -27.94 -17.00
CA GLU A 257 15.67 -28.20 -17.12
C GLU A 257 14.89 -26.92 -17.47
N ALA A 258 15.32 -25.78 -16.91
CA ALA A 258 14.73 -24.48 -17.23
C ALA A 258 15.04 -24.06 -18.67
N LYS A 259 16.27 -24.29 -19.14
CA LYS A 259 16.67 -24.08 -20.55
C LYS A 259 15.86 -24.94 -21.51
N ASP A 260 15.67 -26.21 -21.18
CA ASP A 260 14.89 -27.14 -22.01
C ASP A 260 13.41 -26.70 -22.06
N GLU A 261 12.84 -26.24 -20.95
CA GLU A 261 11.49 -25.69 -20.92
C GLU A 261 11.38 -24.41 -21.76
N LEU A 262 12.33 -23.48 -21.65
CA LEU A 262 12.34 -22.26 -22.47
C LEU A 262 12.45 -22.58 -23.97
N LYS A 263 13.36 -23.50 -24.33
CA LYS A 263 13.57 -23.96 -25.71
C LYS A 263 12.32 -24.61 -26.30
N LYS A 264 11.61 -25.41 -25.49
CA LYS A 264 10.33 -26.02 -25.86
C LYS A 264 9.29 -24.99 -26.31
N TRP A 265 9.29 -23.80 -25.71
CA TRP A 265 8.36 -22.73 -26.05
C TRP A 265 8.94 -21.71 -27.04
N GLU A 266 10.13 -21.94 -27.59
CA GLU A 266 10.85 -20.98 -28.44
C GLU A 266 11.01 -19.60 -27.78
N ILE A 267 11.10 -19.57 -26.44
CA ILE A 267 11.29 -18.34 -25.66
C ILE A 267 12.74 -18.27 -25.19
N SER A 268 13.37 -17.11 -25.36
CA SER A 268 14.66 -16.79 -24.73
C SER A 268 14.46 -15.76 -23.63
N LEU A 269 15.17 -15.92 -22.51
CA LEU A 269 15.20 -14.96 -21.41
C LEU A 269 16.48 -14.12 -21.49
N ASP A 270 16.34 -12.79 -21.53
CA ASP A 270 17.47 -11.86 -21.46
C ASP A 270 18.21 -11.98 -20.11
N THR A 271 19.54 -11.81 -20.13
CA THR A 271 20.42 -11.81 -18.95
C THR A 271 20.41 -10.49 -18.20
N GLY A 272 20.13 -9.39 -18.90
CA GLY A 272 20.18 -8.05 -18.35
C GLY A 272 18.86 -7.59 -17.75
N LEU A 273 18.94 -6.59 -16.87
CA LEU A 273 17.77 -5.75 -16.63
C LEU A 273 17.54 -4.87 -17.86
N VAL A 274 16.28 -4.55 -18.13
CA VAL A 274 15.92 -3.63 -19.20
C VAL A 274 16.50 -2.25 -18.90
N GLU A 275 17.40 -1.77 -19.75
CA GLU A 275 17.99 -0.43 -19.69
C GLU A 275 17.21 0.51 -20.62
N PHE A 276 16.88 1.69 -20.13
CA PHE A 276 16.20 2.75 -20.88
C PHE A 276 16.45 4.10 -20.21
N ASP A 277 16.27 5.18 -20.97
CA ASP A 277 16.42 6.54 -20.45
C ASP A 277 15.20 6.97 -19.64
N GLY A 278 15.42 7.62 -18.51
CA GLY A 278 14.37 8.28 -17.72
C GLY A 278 14.50 9.80 -17.83
N ARG A 279 13.42 10.52 -17.52
CA ARG A 279 13.46 12.00 -17.45
C ARG A 279 13.52 12.46 -16.01
N LEU A 280 14.31 13.50 -15.74
CA LEU A 280 14.41 14.10 -14.42
C LEU A 280 13.73 15.47 -14.41
N LEU A 281 12.69 15.63 -13.60
CA LEU A 281 12.08 16.93 -13.36
C LEU A 281 12.99 17.80 -12.48
N GLU A 282 12.98 19.10 -12.74
CA GLU A 282 13.69 20.09 -11.92
C GLU A 282 13.09 20.19 -10.50
N SER A 283 13.93 20.50 -9.52
CA SER A 283 13.48 20.80 -8.16
C SER A 283 12.55 22.01 -8.14
N GLU A 284 11.44 21.89 -7.42
CA GLU A 284 10.51 22.99 -7.24
C GLU A 284 11.03 24.04 -6.26
N GLN A 285 10.56 25.27 -6.42
CA GLN A 285 10.75 26.33 -5.43
C GLN A 285 9.60 26.29 -4.43
N ILE A 286 9.93 26.19 -3.14
CA ILE A 286 8.97 26.24 -2.05
C ILE A 286 8.76 27.68 -1.66
N LEU A 287 7.52 28.14 -1.78
CA LEU A 287 7.09 29.50 -1.49
C LEU A 287 6.65 29.62 -0.04
N TYR A 288 7.23 30.59 0.67
CA TYR A 288 6.78 31.11 1.96
C TYR A 288 6.33 32.57 1.77
N ALA A 289 5.73 33.21 2.78
CA ALA A 289 5.11 34.54 2.62
C ALA A 289 6.05 35.61 2.05
N ASN A 290 7.31 35.60 2.45
CA ASN A 290 8.29 36.64 2.13
C ASN A 290 9.54 36.10 1.43
N ARG A 291 9.62 34.80 1.15
CA ARG A 291 10.81 34.16 0.58
C ARG A 291 10.45 32.88 -0.14
N SER A 292 11.22 32.54 -1.18
CA SER A 292 11.24 31.20 -1.75
C SER A 292 12.54 30.47 -1.41
N ILE A 293 12.46 29.17 -1.19
CA ILE A 293 13.62 28.29 -0.97
C ILE A 293 13.68 27.21 -2.04
N ARG A 294 14.89 26.73 -2.34
CA ARG A 294 15.11 25.55 -3.19
C ARG A 294 15.74 24.47 -2.31
N TYR A 295 15.13 23.30 -2.29
CA TYR A 295 15.64 22.14 -1.56
C TYR A 295 16.64 21.37 -2.44
N LYS A 296 17.52 20.59 -1.82
CA LYS A 296 18.43 19.71 -2.56
C LYS A 296 17.67 18.54 -3.13
N HIS A 297 17.86 18.29 -4.42
CA HIS A 297 17.17 17.26 -5.19
C HIS A 297 17.22 15.88 -4.50
N ASP A 298 18.42 15.46 -4.09
CA ASP A 298 18.67 14.15 -3.48
C ASP A 298 18.06 13.98 -2.07
N GLU A 299 17.86 15.08 -1.35
CA GLU A 299 17.32 15.06 0.02
C GLU A 299 15.78 15.12 0.03
N ALA A 300 15.19 15.83 -0.94
CA ALA A 300 13.73 16.00 -1.04
C ALA A 300 13.07 16.51 0.27
N ASP A 301 13.82 17.28 1.06
CA ASP A 301 13.48 17.75 2.40
C ASP A 301 13.89 19.22 2.52
N TRP A 302 13.03 20.02 3.15
CA TRP A 302 13.29 21.43 3.48
C TRP A 302 12.94 21.76 4.93
N SER A 303 12.94 20.77 5.82
CA SER A 303 12.65 20.92 7.24
C SER A 303 13.56 21.93 7.93
N ARG A 304 14.83 22.00 7.49
CA ARG A 304 15.86 22.86 8.08
C ARG A 304 15.72 24.29 7.56
N GLU A 305 15.60 24.44 6.26
CA GLU A 305 15.48 25.71 5.55
C GLU A 305 14.16 26.41 5.87
N GLY A 306 13.08 25.64 6.06
CA GLY A 306 11.74 26.15 6.36
C GLY A 306 11.48 26.47 7.83
N ARG A 307 12.32 26.04 8.77
CA ARG A 307 12.04 26.07 10.23
C ARG A 307 11.69 27.46 10.78
N SER A 308 12.28 28.52 10.24
CA SER A 308 12.15 29.89 10.77
C SER A 308 11.57 30.85 9.74
N LEU A 309 10.85 30.32 8.74
CA LEU A 309 10.24 31.12 7.69
C LEU A 309 8.78 31.44 8.02
N LYS A 310 8.37 32.65 7.65
CA LYS A 310 7.00 33.11 7.81
C LYS A 310 6.09 32.30 6.90
N HIS A 311 5.06 31.69 7.47
CA HIS A 311 4.07 30.94 6.70
C HIS A 311 3.30 31.89 5.77
N ILE A 312 2.77 31.37 4.66
CA ILE A 312 1.96 32.13 3.70
C ILE A 312 0.78 32.82 4.40
N SER A 313 0.08 32.07 5.25
CA SER A 313 -1.04 32.56 6.04
C SER A 313 -1.06 31.88 7.42
N CYS A 314 -1.23 32.68 8.46
CA CYS A 314 -1.34 32.21 9.84
C CYS A 314 -2.68 32.59 10.44
N LYS A 315 -3.21 31.72 11.30
CA LYS A 315 -4.31 32.03 12.21
C LYS A 315 -3.76 32.15 13.62
N ASN A 316 -4.01 33.29 14.27
CA ASN A 316 -3.56 33.50 15.64
C ASN A 316 -4.32 32.56 16.58
N LEU A 317 -3.61 32.07 17.59
CA LEU A 317 -4.12 31.12 18.57
C LEU A 317 -4.32 31.89 19.88
N LYS A 318 -5.54 32.40 20.07
CA LYS A 318 -5.87 33.33 21.16
C LYS A 318 -6.62 32.61 22.27
N ASN A 319 -7.73 31.98 21.93
CA ASN A 319 -8.56 31.26 22.88
C ASN A 319 -8.41 29.75 22.70
N TRP A 320 -7.41 29.17 23.36
CA TRP A 320 -7.12 27.75 23.23
C TRP A 320 -6.88 27.10 24.58
N THR A 321 -7.18 25.81 24.65
CA THR A 321 -7.19 25.06 25.92
C THR A 321 -6.20 23.91 25.84
N VAL A 322 -5.42 23.73 26.91
CA VAL A 322 -4.45 22.64 27.05
C VAL A 322 -4.90 21.71 28.18
N PHE A 323 -5.09 20.43 27.87
CA PHE A 323 -5.43 19.39 28.85
C PHE A 323 -4.26 18.44 29.09
N TYR A 324 -3.96 18.17 30.36
CA TYR A 324 -3.05 17.09 30.75
C TYR A 324 -3.28 16.62 32.19
N PRO A 325 -2.90 15.39 32.56
CA PRO A 325 -2.92 14.97 33.95
C PRO A 325 -1.91 15.76 34.79
N SER A 326 -2.21 16.03 36.06
CA SER A 326 -1.34 16.84 36.95
C SER A 326 0.10 16.31 37.03
N SER A 327 0.31 15.01 36.80
CA SER A 327 1.64 14.38 36.72
C SER A 327 2.51 14.85 35.55
N LEU A 328 1.93 15.49 34.53
CA LEU A 328 2.65 15.97 33.34
C LEU A 328 2.87 17.49 33.33
N ARG A 329 2.66 18.18 34.46
CA ARG A 329 2.72 19.65 34.56
C ARG A 329 3.98 20.24 33.97
N GLU A 330 5.15 19.75 34.38
CA GLU A 330 6.45 20.27 33.89
C GLU A 330 6.58 20.14 32.37
N LEU A 331 6.20 18.98 31.81
CA LEU A 331 6.24 18.75 30.36
C LEU A 331 5.23 19.64 29.60
N GLY A 332 4.08 19.90 30.21
CA GLY A 332 3.08 20.83 29.68
C GLY A 332 3.61 22.25 29.58
N ASP A 333 4.18 22.76 30.67
CA ASP A 333 4.76 24.09 30.72
C ASP A 333 5.95 24.23 29.74
N GLU A 334 6.82 23.22 29.66
CA GLU A 334 7.93 23.18 28.69
C GLU A 334 7.43 23.22 27.23
N LEU A 335 6.38 22.45 26.89
CA LEU A 335 5.82 22.43 25.54
C LEU A 335 5.15 23.77 25.18
N ILE A 336 4.38 24.36 26.10
CA ILE A 336 3.70 25.65 25.87
C ILE A 336 4.75 26.74 25.57
N ASN A 337 5.82 26.79 26.37
CA ASN A 337 6.92 27.73 26.16
C ASN A 337 7.64 27.49 24.82
N ALA A 338 7.88 26.22 24.46
CA ALA A 338 8.48 25.88 23.18
C ALA A 338 7.58 26.29 22.00
N LEU A 339 6.27 26.09 22.10
CA LEU A 339 5.29 26.50 21.08
C LEU A 339 5.28 28.02 20.88
N TYR A 340 5.30 28.79 21.97
CA TYR A 340 5.40 30.24 21.89
C TYR A 340 6.64 30.69 21.10
N GLN A 341 7.80 30.08 21.36
CA GLN A 341 9.05 30.42 20.68
C GLN A 341 9.07 30.06 19.19
N VAL A 342 8.53 28.89 18.80
CA VAL A 342 8.57 28.42 17.40
C VAL A 342 7.49 29.02 16.51
N CYS A 343 6.35 29.43 17.07
CA CYS A 343 5.25 30.00 16.30
C CYS A 343 5.46 31.47 15.91
N VAL A 344 6.25 32.22 16.69
CA VAL A 344 6.56 33.63 16.37
C VAL A 344 7.23 33.79 14.99
N PRO A 345 8.29 33.05 14.63
CA PRO A 345 8.88 33.09 13.28
C PRO A 345 7.90 32.74 12.16
N PHE A 346 6.87 31.92 12.43
CA PHE A 346 5.84 31.59 11.45
C PHE A 346 4.93 32.79 11.14
N GLY A 347 4.94 33.82 11.98
CA GLY A 347 3.98 34.92 11.96
C GLY A 347 2.66 34.57 12.64
N MET A 348 2.68 33.62 13.57
CA MET A 348 1.52 33.17 14.33
C MET A 348 1.62 33.69 15.76
N GLU A 349 0.67 34.53 16.18
CA GLU A 349 0.56 34.97 17.57
C GLU A 349 -0.06 33.84 18.40
N VAL A 350 0.57 33.51 19.51
CA VAL A 350 0.10 32.47 20.45
C VAL A 350 -0.05 33.10 21.82
N GLU A 351 -1.28 33.23 22.29
CA GLU A 351 -1.58 33.68 23.66
C GLU A 351 -1.38 32.53 24.65
N TYR A 352 -1.28 32.84 25.95
CA TYR A 352 -1.16 31.80 26.97
C TYR A 352 -2.46 30.99 27.06
N PRO A 353 -2.42 29.65 27.00
CA PRO A 353 -3.63 28.81 26.95
C PRO A 353 -4.36 28.79 28.29
N ASN A 354 -5.65 28.43 28.24
CA ASN A 354 -6.36 27.93 29.40
C ASN A 354 -5.85 26.53 29.75
N VAL A 355 -5.10 26.40 30.84
CA VAL A 355 -4.49 25.13 31.26
C VAL A 355 -5.41 24.38 32.21
N ILE A 356 -5.81 23.17 31.83
CA ILE A 356 -6.68 22.28 32.61
C ILE A 356 -5.90 21.04 33.03
N GLN A 357 -5.61 20.97 34.34
CA GLN A 357 -4.96 19.82 34.96
C GLN A 357 -6.00 18.80 35.42
N LEU A 358 -5.85 17.56 34.99
CA LEU A 358 -6.76 16.46 35.32
C LEU A 358 -6.17 15.57 36.41
N PRO A 359 -6.99 15.04 37.34
CA PRO A 359 -6.51 14.20 38.43
C PRO A 359 -5.97 12.85 37.94
N ASN A 360 -6.44 12.36 36.80
CA ASN A 360 -6.03 11.10 36.20
C ASN A 360 -6.14 11.17 34.67
N ASP A 361 -5.77 10.09 34.01
CA ASP A 361 -5.70 10.02 32.55
C ASP A 361 -6.80 9.16 31.89
N ARG A 362 -7.88 8.88 32.63
CA ARG A 362 -9.01 8.07 32.14
C ARG A 362 -9.88 8.86 31.15
N PRO A 363 -10.37 8.25 30.07
CA PRO A 363 -11.21 8.94 29.07
C PRO A 363 -12.39 9.70 29.69
N GLU A 364 -13.06 9.13 30.69
CA GLU A 364 -14.24 9.70 31.35
C GLU A 364 -13.91 11.03 32.04
N THR A 365 -12.70 11.14 32.62
CA THR A 365 -12.24 12.37 33.29
C THR A 365 -11.97 13.49 32.29
N TYR A 366 -11.52 13.18 31.07
CA TYR A 366 -11.44 14.20 30.02
C TYR A 366 -12.85 14.57 29.54
N LEU A 367 -13.70 13.59 29.24
CA LEU A 367 -15.04 13.83 28.72
C LEU A 367 -15.94 14.60 29.69
N SER A 368 -15.75 14.47 31.01
CA SER A 368 -16.46 15.28 32.00
C SER A 368 -15.96 16.72 32.07
N ALA A 369 -14.68 16.96 31.76
CA ALA A 369 -14.07 18.29 31.83
C ALA A 369 -14.25 19.11 30.54
N LEU A 370 -14.31 18.45 29.37
CA LEU A 370 -14.40 19.11 28.06
C LEU A 370 -15.62 20.04 27.91
N PRO A 371 -16.87 19.65 28.28
CA PRO A 371 -18.05 20.48 28.05
C PRO A 371 -18.04 21.82 28.78
N GLU A 372 -17.48 21.86 30.00
CA GLU A 372 -17.42 23.09 30.79
C GLU A 372 -16.26 24.01 30.37
N LYS A 373 -15.22 23.46 29.73
CA LYS A 373 -13.95 24.15 29.48
C LYS A 373 -13.71 24.48 28.01
N ILE A 374 -14.51 23.95 27.10
CA ILE A 374 -14.52 24.32 25.68
C ILE A 374 -15.70 25.24 25.43
N GLN A 375 -15.40 26.44 24.94
CA GLN A 375 -16.40 27.44 24.56
C GLN A 375 -16.56 27.45 23.03
N LYS A 376 -17.66 28.02 22.52
CA LYS A 376 -17.90 28.11 21.06
C LYS A 376 -16.83 28.91 20.31
N ASN A 377 -16.13 29.81 21.00
CA ASN A 377 -15.05 30.62 20.45
C ASN A 377 -13.67 30.00 20.72
N THR A 378 -13.57 28.73 21.15
CA THR A 378 -12.29 28.05 21.33
C THR A 378 -11.67 27.74 19.96
N ASP A 379 -10.47 28.27 19.72
CA ASP A 379 -9.75 28.11 18.46
C ASP A 379 -9.28 26.66 18.25
N LEU A 380 -8.70 26.07 19.31
CA LEU A 380 -8.11 24.73 19.29
C LEU A 380 -7.98 24.14 20.69
N VAL A 381 -8.01 22.80 20.76
CA VAL A 381 -7.74 22.04 22.00
C VAL A 381 -6.50 21.17 21.84
N LEU A 382 -5.54 21.29 22.75
CA LEU A 382 -4.34 20.45 22.79
C LEU A 382 -4.38 19.53 24.01
N CYS A 383 -4.24 18.22 23.81
CA CYS A 383 -4.20 17.24 24.90
C CYS A 383 -2.83 16.55 24.96
N ILE A 384 -2.15 16.62 26.10
CA ILE A 384 -0.92 15.88 26.36
C ILE A 384 -1.26 14.57 27.06
N LEU A 385 -0.99 13.45 26.38
CA LEU A 385 -1.39 12.12 26.80
C LEU A 385 -0.17 11.34 27.34
N PRO A 386 -0.25 10.74 28.54
CA PRO A 386 0.81 9.89 29.09
C PRO A 386 1.27 8.74 28.19
N ASN A 387 0.34 8.11 27.46
CA ASN A 387 0.58 6.91 26.65
C ASN A 387 -0.30 6.89 25.39
N ASN A 388 -0.04 5.95 24.49
CA ASN A 388 -0.73 5.78 23.20
C ASN A 388 -2.01 4.93 23.29
N ARG A 389 -2.71 4.98 24.43
CA ARG A 389 -3.98 4.26 24.62
C ARG A 389 -5.02 4.71 23.59
N LYS A 390 -5.48 3.76 22.77
CA LYS A 390 -6.36 4.03 21.63
C LYS A 390 -7.76 4.47 22.06
N ASP A 391 -8.32 3.82 23.07
CA ASP A 391 -9.63 4.13 23.64
C ASP A 391 -9.76 5.61 24.05
N ARG A 392 -8.70 6.17 24.65
CA ARG A 392 -8.64 7.59 25.00
C ARG A 392 -8.57 8.51 23.79
N TYR A 393 -7.69 8.18 22.85
CA TYR A 393 -7.57 8.97 21.62
C TYR A 393 -8.90 9.01 20.87
N ASP A 394 -9.57 7.86 20.72
CA ASP A 394 -10.84 7.74 20.04
C ASP A 394 -11.94 8.52 20.76
N ALA A 395 -12.06 8.39 22.09
CA ALA A 395 -13.05 9.11 22.88
C ALA A 395 -12.94 10.63 22.72
N LEU A 396 -11.71 11.16 22.84
CA LEU A 396 -11.45 12.58 22.67
C LEU A 396 -11.72 13.08 21.25
N LYS A 397 -11.28 12.32 20.24
CA LYS A 397 -11.50 12.68 18.84
C LYS A 397 -12.97 12.61 18.46
N LYS A 398 -13.71 11.61 18.94
CA LYS A 398 -15.16 11.53 18.75
C LYS A 398 -15.86 12.77 19.28
N TYR A 399 -15.62 13.11 20.55
CA TYR A 399 -16.25 14.29 21.14
C TYR A 399 -15.96 15.58 20.34
N MET A 400 -14.68 15.84 20.02
CA MET A 400 -14.27 17.09 19.36
C MET A 400 -14.51 17.13 17.85
N CYS A 401 -14.81 16.00 17.20
CA CYS A 401 -15.12 15.96 15.77
C CYS A 401 -16.62 15.78 15.50
N LEU A 402 -17.41 15.38 16.50
CA LEU A 402 -18.82 15.03 16.36
C LEU A 402 -19.70 15.97 17.19
N ASP A 403 -19.52 15.93 18.51
CA ASP A 403 -20.42 16.55 19.48
C ASP A 403 -20.12 18.03 19.69
N ASN A 404 -18.84 18.40 19.71
CA ASN A 404 -18.38 19.78 19.89
C ASN A 404 -17.23 20.07 18.90
N PRO A 405 -17.54 20.50 17.67
CA PRO A 405 -16.57 20.62 16.58
C PRO A 405 -15.47 21.63 16.91
N VAL A 406 -14.29 21.14 17.27
CA VAL A 406 -13.11 21.97 17.52
C VAL A 406 -11.86 21.27 17.02
N PRO A 407 -10.96 21.95 16.27
CA PRO A 407 -9.69 21.38 15.91
C PRO A 407 -8.92 20.94 17.15
N SER A 408 -8.32 19.74 17.08
CA SER A 408 -7.66 19.13 18.25
C SER A 408 -6.30 18.52 17.94
N GLN A 409 -5.35 18.74 18.84
CA GLN A 409 -3.98 18.23 18.77
C GLN A 409 -3.70 17.26 19.92
N MET A 410 -3.30 16.02 19.59
CA MET A 410 -2.89 15.03 20.58
C MET A 410 -1.36 14.94 20.60
N VAL A 411 -0.76 15.06 21.77
CA VAL A 411 0.70 14.99 21.95
C VAL A 411 1.02 13.91 22.98
N LEU A 412 1.86 12.94 22.63
CA LEU A 412 2.29 11.94 23.60
C LEU A 412 3.41 12.50 24.48
N ALA A 413 3.35 12.27 25.79
CA ALA A 413 4.36 12.69 26.75
C ALA A 413 5.77 12.19 26.35
N LYS A 414 5.87 10.94 25.87
CA LYS A 414 7.12 10.35 25.37
C LYS A 414 7.77 11.12 24.20
N THR A 415 6.97 11.86 23.43
CA THR A 415 7.44 12.62 22.27
C THR A 415 8.10 13.93 22.68
N ILE A 416 7.67 14.51 23.81
CA ILE A 416 8.17 15.80 24.33
C ILE A 416 9.13 15.64 25.51
N SER A 417 9.29 14.43 26.06
CA SER A 417 10.17 14.18 27.20
C SER A 417 11.67 14.36 26.91
N LYS A 418 12.08 14.34 25.63
CA LYS A 418 13.48 14.53 25.22
C LYS A 418 13.77 16.01 25.01
N LYS A 419 14.32 16.67 26.04
CA LYS A 419 14.61 18.13 26.03
C LYS A 419 15.43 18.59 24.82
N ASN A 420 16.43 17.82 24.39
CA ASN A 420 17.27 18.13 23.23
C ASN A 420 16.52 18.10 21.88
N GLN A 421 15.35 17.46 21.80
CA GLN A 421 14.53 17.35 20.60
C GLN A 421 13.24 18.20 20.66
N LEU A 422 12.94 18.77 21.83
CA LEU A 422 11.69 19.48 22.10
C LEU A 422 11.40 20.58 21.08
N MET A 423 12.38 21.42 20.73
CA MET A 423 12.17 22.51 19.75
C MET A 423 11.81 22.01 18.36
N SER A 424 12.43 20.90 17.92
CA SER A 424 12.12 20.28 16.62
C SER A 424 10.71 19.67 16.62
N VAL A 425 10.32 19.05 17.73
CA VAL A 425 8.98 18.51 17.94
C VAL A 425 7.94 19.64 17.98
N ALA A 426 8.20 20.70 18.76
CA ALA A 426 7.33 21.87 18.87
C ALA A 426 7.16 22.58 17.52
N THR A 427 8.23 22.71 16.72
CA THR A 427 8.14 23.27 15.35
C THR A 427 7.13 22.48 14.52
N LYS A 428 7.19 21.15 14.54
CA LYS A 428 6.25 20.29 13.79
C LYS A 428 4.82 20.40 14.33
N ILE A 429 4.67 20.48 15.65
CA ILE A 429 3.36 20.70 16.27
C ILE A 429 2.81 22.07 15.85
N GLY A 430 3.58 23.15 15.93
CA GLY A 430 3.15 24.50 15.51
C GLY A 430 2.73 24.57 14.04
N ILE A 431 3.45 23.89 13.14
CA ILE A 431 3.03 23.73 11.74
C ILE A 431 1.65 23.05 11.66
N GLN A 432 1.44 21.94 12.39
CA GLN A 432 0.14 21.26 12.45
C GLN A 432 -0.97 22.15 13.04
N LEU A 433 -0.68 22.93 14.09
CA LEU A 433 -1.66 23.85 14.68
C LEU A 433 -2.14 24.87 13.64
N ASN A 434 -1.21 25.50 12.93
CA ASN A 434 -1.57 26.45 11.88
C ASN A 434 -2.41 25.79 10.77
N ALA A 435 -2.02 24.61 10.29
CA ALA A 435 -2.78 23.88 9.27
C ALA A 435 -4.21 23.54 9.74
N LYS A 436 -4.37 23.11 11.00
CA LYS A 436 -5.67 22.77 11.60
C LYS A 436 -6.60 23.95 11.79
N LEU A 437 -6.04 25.15 11.92
CA LEU A 437 -6.79 26.40 11.98
C LEU A 437 -7.14 26.93 10.58
N GLY A 438 -6.69 26.29 9.50
CA GLY A 438 -6.90 26.74 8.12
C GLY A 438 -5.82 27.69 7.61
N GLY A 439 -4.65 27.72 8.25
CA GLY A 439 -3.48 28.44 7.77
C GLY A 439 -2.78 27.73 6.61
N GLU A 440 -2.13 28.52 5.75
CA GLU A 440 -1.36 28.05 4.60
C GLU A 440 0.12 28.18 4.93
N ILE A 441 0.83 27.06 4.99
CA ILE A 441 2.20 27.06 5.51
C ILE A 441 3.20 27.44 4.40
N TRP A 442 3.20 26.65 3.33
CA TRP A 442 4.01 26.87 2.14
C TRP A 442 3.23 26.53 0.87
N GLY A 443 3.79 26.88 -0.29
CA GLY A 443 3.20 26.62 -1.60
C GLY A 443 4.23 26.30 -2.66
N VAL A 444 3.76 25.94 -3.85
CA VAL A 444 4.57 25.83 -5.08
C VAL A 444 3.84 26.53 -6.21
N THR A 445 4.59 27.10 -7.15
CA THR A 445 3.99 27.80 -8.30
C THR A 445 3.31 26.79 -9.24
N ILE A 446 1.99 26.90 -9.38
CA ILE A 446 1.21 26.17 -10.38
C ILE A 446 0.70 27.19 -11.41
N PRO A 447 1.21 27.18 -12.67
CA PRO A 447 0.93 28.23 -13.66
C PRO A 447 -0.46 28.12 -14.32
N SER A 448 -1.48 27.68 -13.58
CA SER A 448 -2.87 27.60 -14.02
C SER A 448 -3.75 28.47 -13.14
N LYS A 449 -4.33 29.54 -13.71
CA LYS A 449 -5.19 30.48 -12.98
C LYS A 449 -6.53 29.88 -12.56
N THR A 450 -6.93 28.75 -13.14
CA THR A 450 -8.26 28.13 -12.99
C THR A 450 -8.18 26.61 -12.88
N LEU A 451 -7.47 26.10 -11.87
CA LEU A 451 -7.35 24.65 -11.59
C LEU A 451 -7.94 24.32 -10.23
N MET A 452 -8.75 23.27 -10.17
CA MET A 452 -9.10 22.56 -8.95
C MET A 452 -8.45 21.18 -8.99
N VAL A 453 -7.79 20.79 -7.89
CA VAL A 453 -7.20 19.46 -7.73
C VAL A 453 -7.95 18.77 -6.61
N ILE A 454 -8.50 17.60 -6.92
CA ILE A 454 -9.35 16.83 -6.00
C ILE A 454 -8.63 15.55 -5.61
N GLY A 455 -8.50 15.33 -4.30
CA GLY A 455 -8.37 14.00 -3.71
C GLY A 455 -9.64 13.79 -2.91
N MET A 456 -10.67 13.27 -3.58
CA MET A 456 -12.08 13.19 -3.14
C MET A 456 -12.50 14.12 -1.96
N ASP A 457 -12.66 15.43 -2.25
CA ASP A 457 -13.71 16.38 -1.78
C ASP A 457 -13.68 17.69 -2.65
N SER A 458 -14.76 18.50 -2.71
CA SER A 458 -15.01 19.54 -3.75
C SER A 458 -15.29 20.99 -3.26
N TYR A 459 -14.82 22.02 -4.00
CA TYR A 459 -15.16 23.46 -3.83
C TYR A 459 -15.15 24.24 -5.19
N HIS A 460 -15.88 25.36 -5.37
CA HIS A 460 -16.37 25.78 -6.71
C HIS A 460 -15.89 27.12 -7.31
N ASP A 461 -15.72 27.13 -8.64
CA ASP A 461 -15.77 28.29 -9.57
C ASP A 461 -15.92 27.80 -11.04
N SER A 462 -16.67 28.53 -11.87
CA SER A 462 -17.34 28.07 -13.11
C SER A 462 -16.49 28.00 -14.39
N LYS A 463 -15.21 28.41 -14.37
CA LYS A 463 -14.29 28.39 -15.52
C LYS A 463 -13.11 27.42 -15.39
N ARG A 464 -13.15 26.48 -14.45
CA ARG A 464 -11.97 25.70 -14.02
C ARG A 464 -11.82 24.34 -14.72
N LYS A 465 -10.56 23.89 -14.81
CA LYS A 465 -10.18 22.49 -15.04
C LYS A 465 -10.17 21.76 -13.70
N VAL A 466 -10.59 20.50 -13.67
CA VAL A 466 -10.59 19.64 -12.49
C VAL A 466 -9.69 18.45 -12.76
N VAL A 467 -8.73 18.19 -11.88
CA VAL A 467 -7.92 16.96 -11.91
C VAL A 467 -8.20 16.16 -10.65
N LEU A 468 -8.78 14.98 -10.81
CA LEU A 468 -9.09 14.05 -9.74
C LEU A 468 -8.00 12.99 -9.63
N TYR A 469 -7.37 12.88 -8.47
CA TYR A 469 -6.44 11.79 -8.17
C TYR A 469 -7.12 10.73 -7.30
N ARG A 470 -7.29 9.52 -7.85
CA ARG A 470 -8.00 8.40 -7.24
C ARG A 470 -7.03 7.30 -6.81
N ASP A 471 -6.74 7.22 -5.50
CA ASP A 471 -5.92 6.13 -4.91
C ASP A 471 -6.80 4.92 -4.56
N GLY A 472 -6.21 3.72 -4.48
CA GLY A 472 -6.87 2.52 -3.96
C GLY A 472 -7.64 1.67 -4.98
N VAL A 473 -7.31 1.79 -6.27
CA VAL A 473 -7.95 1.06 -7.37
C VAL A 473 -6.96 0.09 -8.00
N SER A 474 -7.36 -1.17 -8.14
CA SER A 474 -6.60 -2.20 -8.88
C SER A 474 -6.96 -2.23 -10.36
N ASP A 475 -6.12 -2.85 -11.20
CA ASP A 475 -6.33 -2.92 -12.66
C ASP A 475 -7.70 -3.52 -13.04
N GLY A 476 -8.13 -4.56 -12.31
CA GLY A 476 -9.43 -5.20 -12.52
C GLY A 476 -10.65 -4.35 -12.10
N GLN A 477 -10.43 -3.18 -11.53
CA GLN A 477 -11.49 -2.24 -11.10
C GLN A 477 -11.52 -0.97 -11.95
N LEU A 478 -10.62 -0.82 -12.92
CA LEU A 478 -10.54 0.39 -13.75
C LEU A 478 -11.84 0.65 -14.52
N ALA A 479 -12.44 -0.41 -15.10
CA ALA A 479 -13.72 -0.32 -15.79
C ALA A 479 -14.83 0.18 -14.87
N ILE A 480 -14.85 -0.27 -13.61
CA ILE A 480 -15.85 0.19 -12.61
C ILE A 480 -15.71 1.69 -12.36
N VAL A 481 -14.48 2.21 -12.25
CA VAL A 481 -14.27 3.65 -12.06
C VAL A 481 -14.72 4.43 -13.29
N ALA A 482 -14.37 3.97 -14.50
CA ALA A 482 -14.72 4.64 -15.75
C ALA A 482 -16.22 4.60 -16.06
N GLU A 483 -16.89 3.48 -15.80
CA GLU A 483 -18.30 3.25 -16.16
C GLU A 483 -19.28 3.69 -15.06
N HIS A 484 -18.87 3.70 -13.79
CA HIS A 484 -19.75 4.05 -12.67
C HIS A 484 -19.34 5.30 -11.91
N GLU A 485 -18.08 5.42 -11.46
CA GLU A 485 -17.67 6.59 -10.65
C GLU A 485 -17.63 7.88 -11.50
N LEU A 486 -17.06 7.82 -12.70
CA LEU A 486 -16.88 8.98 -13.58
C LEU A 486 -18.21 9.63 -14.00
N PRO A 487 -19.24 8.91 -14.50
CA PRO A 487 -20.52 9.51 -14.84
C PRO A 487 -21.19 10.19 -13.64
N GLN A 488 -21.16 9.56 -12.47
CA GLN A 488 -21.72 10.14 -11.24
C GLN A 488 -21.05 11.47 -10.88
N ILE A 489 -19.72 11.56 -11.01
CA ILE A 489 -18.97 12.80 -10.78
C ILE A 489 -19.38 13.88 -11.78
N ILE A 490 -19.45 13.55 -13.07
CA ILE A 490 -19.88 14.50 -14.11
C ILE A 490 -21.30 14.99 -13.82
N ASP A 491 -22.21 14.10 -13.44
CA ASP A 491 -23.61 14.41 -13.12
C ASP A 491 -23.76 15.28 -11.86
N THR A 492 -22.73 15.38 -11.01
CA THR A 492 -22.73 16.31 -9.87
C THR A 492 -22.47 17.76 -10.27
N PHE A 493 -21.72 18.02 -11.34
CA PHE A 493 -21.34 19.40 -11.69
C PHE A 493 -22.55 20.31 -11.96
N PRO A 494 -23.58 19.90 -12.73
CA PRO A 494 -24.76 20.73 -12.92
C PRO A 494 -25.61 20.88 -11.65
N LYS A 495 -25.53 19.95 -10.70
CA LYS A 495 -26.27 19.97 -9.42
C LYS A 495 -25.69 20.99 -8.43
N ILE A 496 -24.37 21.21 -8.50
CA ILE A 496 -23.66 22.21 -7.71
C ILE A 496 -24.08 23.62 -8.12
N MET A 497 -24.05 23.89 -9.43
CA MET A 497 -24.39 25.20 -9.99
C MET A 497 -24.94 25.01 -11.40
N PRO A 498 -26.11 25.58 -11.73
CA PRO A 498 -26.66 25.50 -13.08
C PRO A 498 -25.65 25.97 -14.13
N GLY A 499 -25.41 25.14 -15.15
CA GLY A 499 -24.45 25.43 -16.23
C GLY A 499 -22.97 25.17 -15.89
N TYR A 500 -22.65 24.67 -14.69
CA TYR A 500 -21.28 24.31 -14.35
C TYR A 500 -20.84 23.01 -15.03
N GLN A 501 -19.90 23.12 -15.97
CA GLN A 501 -19.35 21.99 -16.72
C GLN A 501 -17.83 22.14 -16.88
N PRO A 502 -17.04 21.88 -15.82
CA PRO A 502 -15.60 22.00 -15.89
C PRO A 502 -14.98 20.91 -16.79
N LYS A 503 -13.80 21.19 -17.32
CA LYS A 503 -12.99 20.17 -18.00
C LYS A 503 -12.38 19.23 -16.95
N LEU A 504 -12.61 17.93 -17.05
CA LEU A 504 -12.19 16.94 -16.05
C LEU A 504 -11.06 16.04 -16.57
N ALA A 505 -10.07 15.74 -15.72
CA ALA A 505 -9.17 14.60 -15.85
C ALA A 505 -9.26 13.70 -14.61
N VAL A 506 -9.20 12.38 -14.80
CA VAL A 506 -9.19 11.38 -13.74
C VAL A 506 -7.91 10.56 -13.82
N VAL A 507 -7.11 10.62 -12.77
CA VAL A 507 -5.81 9.98 -12.65
C VAL A 507 -5.87 8.94 -11.54
N ILE A 508 -5.70 7.66 -11.90
CA ILE A 508 -5.58 6.56 -10.95
C ILE A 508 -4.18 6.53 -10.37
N VAL A 509 -4.06 6.54 -9.04
CA VAL A 509 -2.79 6.52 -8.31
C VAL A 509 -2.56 5.13 -7.72
N LYS A 510 -1.49 4.46 -8.16
CA LYS A 510 -1.12 3.12 -7.68
C LYS A 510 0.21 3.17 -6.94
N LYS A 511 0.11 3.17 -5.61
CA LYS A 511 1.27 3.14 -4.69
C LYS A 511 1.78 1.73 -4.37
N LYS A 512 1.09 0.67 -4.74
CA LYS A 512 1.54 -0.71 -4.48
C LYS A 512 1.77 -1.41 -5.82
N GLY A 513 3.03 -1.40 -6.25
CA GLY A 513 3.47 -2.02 -7.49
C GLY A 513 4.84 -2.68 -7.33
N ASN A 514 5.13 -3.60 -8.24
CA ASN A 514 6.33 -4.44 -8.20
C ASN A 514 7.49 -3.82 -8.99
N ALA A 515 7.20 -2.85 -9.87
CA ALA A 515 8.22 -2.12 -10.61
C ALA A 515 9.24 -1.47 -9.65
N ARG A 516 10.52 -1.71 -9.92
CA ARG A 516 11.67 -1.07 -9.27
C ARG A 516 12.56 -0.50 -10.37
N PHE A 517 13.06 0.70 -10.14
CA PHE A 517 13.96 1.39 -11.06
C PHE A 517 15.24 1.72 -10.33
N PHE A 518 16.36 1.66 -11.05
CA PHE A 518 17.69 1.92 -10.52
C PHE A 518 18.35 2.97 -11.40
N ALA A 519 19.03 3.94 -10.78
CA ALA A 519 19.87 4.88 -11.50
C ALA A 519 21.28 4.31 -11.60
N LYS A 520 21.74 4.15 -12.84
CA LYS A 520 23.07 3.64 -13.20
C LYS A 520 24.12 4.74 -12.95
N MET A 521 24.95 4.54 -11.94
CA MET A 521 26.05 5.44 -11.58
C MET A 521 27.37 4.85 -12.10
N GLY A 522 27.71 5.14 -13.36
CA GLY A 522 28.84 4.49 -14.04
C GLY A 522 28.51 3.07 -14.52
N SER A 523 29.52 2.21 -14.69
CA SER A 523 29.31 0.89 -15.30
C SER A 523 28.75 -0.18 -14.36
N THR A 524 29.01 -0.09 -13.04
CA THR A 524 28.75 -1.18 -12.09
C THR A 524 27.95 -0.80 -10.86
N SER A 525 27.70 0.49 -10.60
CA SER A 525 27.01 0.93 -9.37
C SER A 525 25.56 1.29 -9.64
N MET A 526 24.67 0.77 -8.81
CA MET A 526 23.23 1.03 -8.86
C MET A 526 22.79 1.82 -7.63
N SER A 527 22.10 2.94 -7.88
CA SER A 527 21.57 3.83 -6.85
C SER A 527 20.06 4.00 -6.97
N ASN A 528 19.43 4.57 -5.95
CA ASN A 528 18.02 4.96 -6.06
C ASN A 528 17.90 6.15 -7.03
N PRO A 529 16.96 6.12 -7.99
CA PRO A 529 16.70 7.30 -8.80
C PRO A 529 16.26 8.49 -7.93
N PRO A 530 16.68 9.71 -8.29
CA PRO A 530 16.37 10.91 -7.52
C PRO A 530 14.88 11.31 -7.58
N PRO A 531 14.36 12.02 -6.56
CA PRO A 531 12.98 12.50 -6.52
C PRO A 531 12.63 13.48 -7.65
N GLY A 532 11.81 13.07 -8.60
CA GLY A 532 11.49 13.80 -9.83
C GLY A 532 11.72 12.95 -11.07
N THR A 533 12.28 11.74 -10.93
CA THR A 533 12.41 10.79 -12.04
C THR A 533 11.03 10.36 -12.55
N ILE A 534 10.83 10.56 -13.85
CA ILE A 534 9.67 10.13 -14.65
C ILE A 534 10.11 8.98 -15.57
N ILE A 535 9.26 7.95 -15.63
CA ILE A 535 9.34 6.88 -16.62
C ILE A 535 7.98 6.80 -17.32
N ASP A 536 7.93 7.12 -18.61
CA ASP A 536 6.70 7.16 -19.40
C ASP A 536 6.81 6.42 -20.74
N HIS A 537 7.85 5.61 -20.90
CA HIS A 537 8.02 4.68 -22.03
C HIS A 537 8.68 3.37 -21.58
N THR A 538 8.79 2.43 -22.51
CA THR A 538 9.40 1.08 -22.42
C THR A 538 8.71 0.11 -21.46
N VAL A 539 8.37 0.55 -20.25
CA VAL A 539 7.78 -0.24 -19.17
C VAL A 539 6.37 0.23 -18.79
N THR A 540 5.79 1.09 -19.62
CA THR A 540 4.40 1.57 -19.59
C THR A 540 3.52 0.72 -20.51
N ASN A 541 2.20 0.86 -20.37
CA ASN A 541 1.27 0.12 -21.21
C ASN A 541 0.97 0.92 -22.48
N ALA A 542 1.18 0.34 -23.66
CA ALA A 542 0.99 0.99 -24.95
C ALA A 542 -0.44 1.51 -25.19
N GLU A 543 -1.44 0.88 -24.56
CA GLU A 543 -2.84 1.26 -24.68
C GLU A 543 -3.26 2.30 -23.63
N TRP A 544 -2.43 2.55 -22.62
CA TRP A 544 -2.78 3.45 -21.53
C TRP A 544 -2.04 4.77 -21.67
N TYR A 545 -2.69 5.83 -21.19
CA TYR A 545 -1.98 7.05 -20.87
C TYR A 545 -1.47 6.93 -19.44
N ASP A 546 -0.27 6.38 -19.25
CA ASP A 546 0.31 6.14 -17.94
C ASP A 546 1.78 6.54 -17.81
N PHE A 547 2.24 6.71 -16.57
CA PHE A 547 3.64 6.99 -16.25
C PHE A 547 3.96 6.60 -14.81
N TYR A 548 5.24 6.37 -14.52
CA TYR A 548 5.77 6.27 -13.17
C TYR A 548 6.43 7.57 -12.77
N LEU A 549 6.26 7.96 -11.50
CA LEU A 549 6.97 9.06 -10.88
C LEU A 549 7.56 8.59 -9.55
N ILE A 550 8.86 8.81 -9.38
CA ILE A 550 9.54 8.69 -8.10
C ILE A 550 9.56 10.08 -7.47
N SER A 551 8.67 10.33 -6.51
CA SER A 551 8.54 11.65 -5.89
C SER A 551 9.14 11.74 -4.49
N GLN A 552 9.63 10.65 -3.90
CA GLN A 552 10.16 10.66 -2.53
C GLN A 552 11.58 10.08 -2.50
N CYS A 553 12.39 10.55 -1.54
CA CYS A 553 13.68 9.92 -1.24
C CYS A 553 13.50 8.76 -0.25
N ALA A 554 14.09 7.60 -0.56
CA ALA A 554 14.12 6.46 0.35
C ALA A 554 15.39 6.50 1.21
N ARG A 555 15.24 6.73 2.53
CA ARG A 555 16.37 6.74 3.48
C ARG A 555 17.02 5.37 3.68
N GLN A 556 16.26 4.30 3.44
CA GLN A 556 16.70 2.91 3.54
C GLN A 556 16.01 2.08 2.46
N GLY A 557 16.71 1.07 1.95
CA GLY A 557 16.20 0.18 0.93
C GLY A 557 16.10 0.81 -0.46
N THR A 558 15.36 0.14 -1.35
CA THR A 558 15.11 0.59 -2.72
C THR A 558 13.85 1.46 -2.77
N VAL A 559 13.92 2.60 -3.46
CA VAL A 559 12.76 3.47 -3.65
C VAL A 559 11.67 2.77 -4.47
N SER A 560 10.42 2.93 -4.05
CA SER A 560 9.27 2.40 -4.78
C SER A 560 8.60 3.53 -5.56
N PRO A 561 8.52 3.44 -6.90
CA PRO A 561 7.82 4.43 -7.70
C PRO A 561 6.31 4.44 -7.40
N THR A 562 5.63 5.50 -7.83
CA THR A 562 4.17 5.55 -7.88
C THR A 562 3.75 5.56 -9.35
N HIS A 563 2.83 4.67 -9.71
CA HIS A 563 2.27 4.58 -11.06
C HIS A 563 1.00 5.41 -11.16
N TYR A 564 0.89 6.20 -12.22
CA TYR A 564 -0.24 7.08 -12.51
C TYR A 564 -0.83 6.68 -13.86
N ASN A 565 -2.11 6.36 -13.89
CA ASN A 565 -2.84 6.04 -15.13
C ASN A 565 -3.99 7.04 -15.31
N ILE A 566 -3.93 7.82 -16.38
CA ILE A 566 -4.97 8.78 -16.76
C ILE A 566 -6.04 8.03 -17.56
N ILE A 567 -7.14 7.70 -16.91
CA ILE A 567 -8.25 6.93 -17.52
C ILE A 567 -9.27 7.83 -18.24
N TRP A 568 -9.22 9.14 -17.99
CA TRP A 568 -10.09 10.13 -18.62
C TRP A 568 -9.40 11.49 -18.61
N ASP A 569 -9.39 12.21 -19.74
CA ASP A 569 -8.88 13.58 -19.81
C ASP A 569 -9.61 14.43 -20.85
N ARG A 570 -10.25 15.52 -20.42
CA ARG A 570 -10.81 16.59 -21.26
C ARG A 570 -10.18 17.95 -20.99
N THR A 571 -9.10 17.99 -20.21
CA THR A 571 -8.41 19.22 -19.78
C THR A 571 -7.51 19.81 -20.86
N ASN A 572 -7.18 19.03 -21.89
CA ASN A 572 -6.19 19.35 -22.93
C ASN A 572 -4.81 19.65 -22.33
N PHE A 573 -4.44 19.01 -21.22
CA PHE A 573 -3.08 19.10 -20.73
C PHE A 573 -2.14 18.31 -21.63
N LYS A 574 -0.96 18.88 -21.87
CA LYS A 574 0.15 18.12 -22.45
C LYS A 574 0.62 17.09 -21.43
N VAL A 575 1.19 15.99 -21.92
CA VAL A 575 1.73 14.91 -21.08
C VAL A 575 2.68 15.45 -20.00
N ASP A 576 3.62 16.30 -20.42
CA ASP A 576 4.57 16.99 -19.53
C ASP A 576 3.88 17.83 -18.44
N HIS A 577 2.79 18.53 -18.79
CA HIS A 577 2.06 19.36 -17.82
C HIS A 577 1.39 18.51 -16.74
N MET A 578 0.82 17.34 -17.11
CA MET A 578 0.20 16.43 -16.14
C MET A 578 1.25 15.83 -15.19
N GLN A 579 2.41 15.42 -15.72
CA GLN A 579 3.51 14.87 -14.94
C GLN A 579 4.08 15.92 -13.96
N ARG A 580 4.33 17.14 -14.44
CA ARG A 580 4.81 18.25 -13.60
C ARG A 580 3.79 18.69 -12.57
N LEU A 581 2.51 18.75 -12.91
CA LEU A 581 1.44 19.01 -11.95
C LEU A 581 1.44 17.95 -10.85
N THR A 582 1.50 16.67 -11.23
CA THR A 582 1.53 15.54 -10.30
C THR A 582 2.73 15.65 -9.35
N PHE A 583 3.92 15.99 -9.85
CA PHE A 583 5.10 16.20 -9.03
C PHE A 583 4.95 17.42 -8.10
N LYS A 584 4.50 18.57 -8.59
CA LYS A 584 4.23 19.77 -7.75
C LYS A 584 3.31 19.45 -6.57
N LEU A 585 2.26 18.67 -6.81
CA LEU A 585 1.29 18.31 -5.76
C LEU A 585 1.90 17.44 -4.66
N THR A 586 3.01 16.73 -4.89
CA THR A 586 3.68 15.96 -3.83
C THR A 586 4.41 16.83 -2.82
N HIS A 587 4.57 18.13 -3.11
CA HIS A 587 5.22 19.10 -2.24
C HIS A 587 4.26 19.75 -1.26
N LEU A 588 2.94 19.58 -1.43
CA LEU A 588 1.91 20.36 -0.73
C LEU A 588 1.32 19.67 0.51
N TYR A 589 1.98 18.63 1.05
CA TYR A 589 1.51 17.93 2.23
C TYR A 589 2.12 18.52 3.52
N TYR A 590 1.34 19.31 4.23
CA TYR A 590 1.79 20.16 5.34
C TYR A 590 2.34 19.43 6.56
N ASN A 591 2.06 18.15 6.72
CA ASN A 591 2.62 17.36 7.81
C ASN A 591 4.08 16.88 7.56
N TRP A 592 4.62 17.16 6.36
CA TRP A 592 5.97 16.77 5.97
C TRP A 592 6.59 17.88 5.11
N PRO A 593 7.56 18.66 5.62
CA PRO A 593 8.31 19.66 4.83
C PRO A 593 9.34 18.96 3.94
N GLY A 594 8.83 18.20 2.98
CA GLY A 594 9.55 17.40 2.02
C GLY A 594 8.56 16.85 0.98
N THR A 595 9.07 16.26 -0.09
CA THR A 595 8.20 15.61 -1.09
C THR A 595 7.68 14.28 -0.57
N ILE A 596 6.38 14.01 -0.78
CA ILE A 596 5.77 12.72 -0.41
C ILE A 596 5.53 11.81 -1.63
N ARG A 597 5.18 10.55 -1.40
CA ARG A 597 5.00 9.52 -2.42
C ARG A 597 3.87 9.76 -3.44
N VAL A 598 2.83 10.45 -3.00
CA VAL A 598 1.58 10.67 -3.75
C VAL A 598 1.23 12.15 -3.70
N PRO A 599 0.36 12.67 -4.58
CA PRO A 599 -0.13 14.04 -4.48
C PRO A 599 -0.72 14.31 -3.09
N ALA A 600 -0.48 15.51 -2.56
CA ALA A 600 -0.91 15.90 -1.20
C ALA A 600 -2.39 15.63 -0.95
N VAL A 601 -3.24 15.87 -1.95
CA VAL A 601 -4.68 15.62 -1.89
C VAL A 601 -5.01 14.14 -1.61
N CYS A 602 -4.27 13.19 -2.18
CA CYS A 602 -4.45 11.77 -1.89
C CYS A 602 -4.03 11.43 -0.46
N GLN A 603 -2.94 12.05 0.01
CA GLN A 603 -2.46 11.84 1.36
C GLN A 603 -3.41 12.44 2.41
N TYR A 604 -3.98 13.61 2.12
CA TYR A 604 -5.01 14.23 2.94
C TYR A 604 -6.27 13.37 3.02
N ALA A 605 -6.79 12.91 1.87
CA ALA A 605 -7.94 12.00 1.82
C ALA A 605 -7.67 10.70 2.60
N HIS A 606 -6.47 10.12 2.48
CA HIS A 606 -6.08 8.95 3.25
C HIS A 606 -6.08 9.21 4.77
N LYS A 607 -5.57 10.38 5.21
CA LYS A 607 -5.56 10.76 6.63
C LYS A 607 -6.96 10.94 7.20
N LEU A 608 -7.82 11.63 6.47
CA LEU A 608 -9.23 11.80 6.84
C LEU A 608 -9.95 10.46 6.92
N ALA A 609 -9.86 9.64 5.86
CA ALA A 609 -10.48 8.32 5.82
C ALA A 609 -9.96 7.39 6.93
N PHE A 610 -8.66 7.47 7.26
CA PHE A 610 -8.09 6.72 8.38
C PHE A 610 -8.66 7.19 9.71
N LEU A 611 -8.75 8.50 9.97
CA LEU A 611 -9.36 9.04 11.20
C LEU A 611 -10.82 8.59 11.33
N VAL A 612 -11.61 8.74 10.27
CA VAL A 612 -13.02 8.33 10.25
C VAL A 612 -13.15 6.82 10.48
N GLY A 613 -12.46 6.01 9.68
CA GLY A 613 -12.60 4.56 9.73
C GLY A 613 -12.03 3.90 10.98
N GLN A 614 -10.98 4.47 11.58
CA GLN A 614 -10.30 3.88 12.74
C GLN A 614 -10.74 4.46 14.08
N SER A 615 -11.20 5.71 14.13
CA SER A 615 -11.47 6.40 15.40
C SER A 615 -12.88 6.94 15.53
N LEU A 616 -13.44 7.57 14.49
CA LEU A 616 -14.78 8.18 14.60
C LEU A 616 -15.90 7.16 14.40
N HIS A 617 -15.75 6.28 13.40
CA HIS A 617 -16.74 5.30 12.92
C HIS A 617 -18.08 5.91 12.45
N GLN A 618 -18.10 7.21 12.18
CA GLN A 618 -19.19 7.96 11.58
C GLN A 618 -18.66 9.29 11.00
N ASP A 619 -19.49 10.00 10.24
CA ASP A 619 -19.13 11.27 9.62
C ASP A 619 -18.85 12.35 10.67
N PHE A 620 -17.85 13.19 10.38
CA PHE A 620 -17.49 14.32 11.22
C PHE A 620 -18.46 15.50 11.02
N ASN A 621 -18.47 16.41 11.99
CA ASN A 621 -19.33 17.59 11.95
C ASN A 621 -18.90 18.54 10.79
N PRO A 622 -19.84 18.99 9.93
CA PRO A 622 -19.54 19.84 8.77
C PRO A 622 -18.81 21.15 9.08
N GLU A 623 -18.89 21.67 10.31
CA GLU A 623 -18.15 22.88 10.74
C GLU A 623 -16.62 22.73 10.62
N LEU A 624 -16.11 21.50 10.52
CA LEU A 624 -14.68 21.21 10.36
C LEU A 624 -14.26 21.02 8.88
N ALA A 625 -15.20 21.03 7.93
CA ALA A 625 -14.94 20.63 6.53
C ALA A 625 -13.95 21.54 5.79
N ASP A 626 -13.83 22.81 6.19
CA ASP A 626 -12.91 23.79 5.59
C ASP A 626 -11.50 23.77 6.20
N ARG A 627 -11.22 22.84 7.13
CA ARG A 627 -9.96 22.77 7.88
C ARG A 627 -9.26 21.43 7.72
N LEU A 628 -7.94 21.44 7.88
CA LEU A 628 -7.13 20.22 7.94
C LEU A 628 -7.15 19.60 9.35
N PHE A 629 -8.32 19.52 10.00
CA PHE A 629 -8.51 19.08 11.40
C PHE A 629 -8.03 17.64 11.66
N TYR A 630 -7.98 16.84 10.59
CA TYR A 630 -7.62 15.41 10.58
C TYR A 630 -6.11 15.14 10.49
N LEU A 631 -5.28 16.17 10.37
CA LEU A 631 -3.82 16.03 10.49
C LEU A 631 -3.39 15.64 11.91
#